data_AF-A0A947BRV0-F1
#
_entry.id   AF-A0A947BRV0-F1
#
_cell.length_a   1.000
_cell.length_b   1.000
_cell.length_c   1.000
_cell.angle_alpha   90.00
_cell.angle_beta   90.00
_cell.angle_gamma   90.00
#
_symmetry.space_group_name_H-M   'P 1'
#
loop_
_entity.id
_entity.type
_entity.pdbx_description
1 polymer ?
#
loop_
_entity_poly.entity_id
_entity_poly.type
_entity_poly.pdbx_seq_one_letter_code
_entity_poly.pdbx_strand_id
1 'polypeptide(L)' 'SAADRLLATRLGTACADLIQQGVYGVMVAARGEGSEAMPLEDVAGRKKLVPLDHPWITSARRVGTNLGD' A
#
# COMPACT_ATOMS: atom_id res chain seq x y z
N SER A 1 -14.39 -1.67 1.55
CA SER A 1 -14.94 -2.96 1.09
C SER A 1 -14.69 -4.05 2.13
N ALA A 2 -15.20 -5.28 1.93
CA ALA A 2 -14.84 -6.41 2.81
C ALA A 2 -13.34 -6.74 2.77
N ALA A 3 -12.73 -6.63 1.59
CA ALA A 3 -11.29 -6.82 1.41
C ALA A 3 -10.47 -5.78 2.19
N ASP A 4 -10.87 -4.51 2.17
CA ASP A 4 -10.17 -3.46 2.92
C ASP A 4 -10.22 -3.70 4.43
N ARG A 5 -11.33 -4.26 4.94
CA ARG A 5 -11.45 -4.61 6.36
C ARG A 5 -10.51 -5.75 6.73
N LEU A 6 -10.47 -6.82 5.93
CA LEU A 6 -9.54 -7.93 6.15
C LEU A 6 -8.08 -7.46 6.10
N LEU A 7 -7.75 -6.61 5.12
CA LEU A 7 -6.41 -6.03 4.99
C LEU A 7 -6.05 -5.18 6.21
N ALA A 8 -6.95 -4.28 6.63
CA ALA A 8 -6.73 -3.42 7.78
C ALA A 8 -6.52 -4.22 9.07
N THR A 9 -7.31 -5.27 9.29
CA THR A 9 -7.13 -6.15 10.44
C THR A 9 -5.76 -6.85 10.39
N ARG A 10 -5.39 -7.44 9.25
CA ARG A 10 -4.10 -8.13 9.10
C ARG A 10 -2.90 -7.21 9.38
N LEU A 11 -2.89 -6.02 8.78
CA LEU A 11 -1.81 -5.05 8.97
C LEU A 11 -1.80 -4.49 10.39
N GLY A 12 -2.98 -4.24 10.98
CA GLY A 12 -3.11 -3.77 12.35
C GLY A 12 -2.62 -4.77 13.38
N THR A 13 -2.95 -6.05 13.24
CA THR A 13 -2.45 -7.13 14.11
C THR A 13 -0.93 -7.23 14.04
N ALA A 14 -0.35 -7.27 12.83
CA ALA A 14 1.11 -7.30 12.67
C ALA A 14 1.79 -6.05 13.26
N CYS A 15 1.15 -4.89 13.17
CA CYS A 15 1.64 -3.66 13.82
C CYS A 15 1.66 -3.79 15.35
N ALA A 16 0.59 -4.33 15.95
CA ALA A 16 0.51 -4.54 17.39
C ALA A 16 1.60 -5.50 17.89
N ASP A 17 1.85 -6.60 17.15
CA ASP A 17 2.92 -7.56 17.49
C ASP A 17 4.30 -6.89 17.46
N LEU A 18 4.59 -6.04 16.47
CA LEU A 18 5.85 -5.29 16.38
C LEU A 18 6.02 -4.30 17.53
N ILE A 19 4.95 -3.59 17.91
CA ILE A 19 4.96 -2.69 19.08
C ILE A 19 5.28 -3.48 20.35
N GLN A 20 4.67 -4.65 20.53
CA GLN A 20 4.95 -5.51 21.69
C GLN A 20 6.41 -5.99 21.71
N GLN A 21 7.02 -6.19 20.53
CA GLN A 21 8.43 -6.56 20.39
C GLN A 21 9.40 -5.37 20.49
N GLY A 22 8.89 -4.15 20.68
CA GLY A 22 9.71 -2.93 20.75
C GLY A 22 10.29 -2.48 19.41
N VAL A 23 9.73 -2.94 18.29
CA VAL A 23 10.14 -2.57 16.94
C VAL A 23 9.37 -1.33 16.51
N TYR A 24 10.09 -0.22 16.34
CA TYR A 24 9.55 1.08 15.94
C TYR A 24 10.25 1.62 14.69
N GLY A 25 9.71 2.71 14.13
CA GLY A 25 10.31 3.36 12.96
C GLY A 25 10.12 2.56 11.66
N VAL A 26 9.12 1.67 11.62
CA VAL A 26 8.81 0.82 10.48
C VAL A 26 7.37 1.03 9.98
N MET A 27 7.15 0.85 8.69
CA MET A 27 5.85 0.67 8.06
C MET A 27 5.51 -0.82 7.98
N VAL A 28 4.27 -1.20 8.26
CA VAL A 28 3.77 -2.55 7.98
C VAL A 28 3.19 -2.58 6.58
N ALA A 29 3.94 -3.14 5.62
CA ALA A 29 3.55 -3.22 4.22
C ALA A 29 2.83 -4.54 3.93
N ALA A 30 1.82 -4.50 3.06
CA ALA A 30 1.18 -5.70 2.53
C ALA A 30 2.03 -6.28 1.39
N ARG A 31 2.41 -7.56 1.48
CA ARG A 31 3.16 -8.27 0.43
C ARG A 31 2.50 -9.61 0.14
N GLY A 32 1.81 -9.68 -1.01
CA GLY A 32 0.96 -10.82 -1.34
C GLY A 32 -0.10 -11.05 -0.25
N GLU A 33 -0.16 -12.28 0.26
CA GLU A 33 -1.06 -12.66 1.36
C GLU A 33 -0.50 -12.37 2.76
N GLY A 34 0.72 -11.83 2.86
CA GLY A 34 1.37 -11.52 4.13
C GLY A 34 1.56 -10.04 4.40
N SER A 35 2.31 -9.76 5.46
CA SER A 35 2.79 -8.44 5.84
C SER A 35 4.29 -8.47 6.13
N GLU A 36 4.98 -7.36 5.90
CA GLU A 36 6.39 -7.18 6.20
C GLU A 36 6.63 -5.83 6.90
N ALA A 37 7.63 -5.78 7.77
CA ALA A 37 8.10 -4.53 8.36
C ALA A 37 9.17 -3.91 7.45
N MET A 38 9.00 -2.64 7.08
CA MET A 38 9.95 -1.88 6.28
C MET A 38 10.39 -0.61 7.01
N PRO A 39 11.70 -0.29 7.06
CA PRO A 39 12.16 0.98 7.63
C PRO A 39 11.44 2.18 7.00
N LEU A 40 11.02 3.14 7.83
CA LEU A 40 10.35 4.34 7.32
C LEU A 40 11.24 5.15 6.37
N GLU A 41 12.55 5.15 6.59
CA GLU A 41 13.54 5.78 5.71
C GLU A 41 13.56 5.22 4.28
N ASP A 42 13.19 3.95 4.10
CA ASP A 42 13.14 3.30 2.79
C ASP A 42 11.86 3.61 2.01
N VAL A 43 10.84 4.13 2.66
CA VAL A 43 9.51 4.38 2.05
C VAL A 43 9.16 5.87 2.04
N ALA A 44 9.66 6.64 3.01
CA ALA A 44 9.43 8.07 3.08
C ALA A 44 9.98 8.78 1.84
N GLY A 45 9.20 9.70 1.28
CA GLY A 45 9.58 10.46 0.08
C GLY A 45 9.58 9.67 -1.23
N ARG A 46 9.36 8.35 -1.21
CA ARG A 46 9.25 7.54 -2.43
C ARG A 46 7.81 7.52 -2.94
N LYS A 47 7.61 8.00 -4.17
CA LYS A 47 6.31 7.94 -4.85
C LYS A 47 6.25 6.70 -5.73
N LYS A 48 5.26 5.84 -5.49
CA LYS A 48 4.89 4.77 -6.42
C LYS A 48 3.96 5.34 -7.49
N LEU A 49 4.55 5.87 -8.56
CA LEU A 49 3.79 6.43 -9.68
C LEU A 49 3.23 5.31 -10.56
N VAL A 50 2.07 5.58 -11.18
CA VAL A 50 1.55 4.73 -12.25
C VAL A 50 2.25 5.13 -13.55
N PRO A 51 2.83 4.19 -14.32
CA PRO A 51 3.40 4.49 -15.63
C PRO A 51 2.34 5.08 -16.57
N LEU A 52 2.70 6.12 -17.34
CA LEU A 52 1.75 6.81 -18.22
C LEU A 52 1.23 5.93 -19.37
N ASP A 53 1.99 4.90 -19.73
CA ASP A 53 1.66 3.88 -20.72
C ASP A 53 0.92 2.67 -20.11
N HIS A 54 0.56 2.73 -18.83
CA HIS A 54 -0.14 1.63 -18.17
C HIS A 54 -1.51 1.36 -18.82
N PRO A 55 -1.87 0.10 -19.14
CA PRO A 55 -3.10 -0.23 -19.88
C PRO A 55 -4.37 0.30 -19.20
N TRP A 56 -4.37 0.42 -17.88
CA TRP A 56 -5.51 0.96 -17.14
C TRP A 56 -5.73 2.45 -17.35
N ILE A 57 -4.68 3.24 -17.65
CA ILE A 57 -4.84 4.65 -18.02
C ILE A 57 -5.59 4.73 -19.34
N THR A 58 -5.19 3.92 -20.33
CA THR A 58 -5.89 3.81 -21.61
C THR A 58 -7.34 3.38 -21.43
N SER A 59 -7.60 2.35 -20.62
CA SER A 59 -8.97 1.89 -20.32
C SER A 59 -9.82 2.97 -19.66
N ALA A 60 -9.28 3.69 -18.67
CA ALA A 60 -9.97 4.76 -17.98
C ALA A 60 -10.40 5.88 -18.97
N ARG A 61 -9.49 6.31 -19.85
CA ARG A 61 -9.82 7.32 -20.87
C ARG A 61 -10.88 6.83 -21.86
N ARG A 62 -10.85 5.56 -22.25
CA ARG A 62 -11.83 4.96 -23.18
C ARG A 62 -13.24 4.94 -22.61
N VAL A 63 -13.40 4.82 -21.30
CA VAL A 63 -14.71 4.91 -20.63
C VAL A 63 -15.09 6.34 -20.23
N GLY A 64 -14.31 7.34 -20.66
CA GLY A 64 -14.58 8.76 -20.42
C GLY A 64 -14.13 9.27 -19.04
N THR A 65 -13.31 8.50 -18.30
CA THR A 65 -12.76 8.95 -17.02
C THR A 65 -11.72 10.05 -17.25
N ASN A 66 -11.94 11.22 -16.63
CA ASN A 66 -10.95 12.29 -16.54
C ASN A 66 -9.94 11.98 -15.42
N LEU A 67 -8.63 12.07 -15.70
CA LEU A 67 -7.55 11.78 -14.74
C LEU A 67 -6.89 13.03 -14.16
N GLY A 68 -7.37 14.23 -14.52
CA GLY A 68 -6.85 15.51 -14.05
C GLY A 68 -5.44 15.84 -14.55
N ASP A 69 -5.02 15.21 -15.65
CA ASP A 69 -3.76 15.44 -16.37
C ASP A 69 -3.86 16.48 -17.49
#